data_AF-A0A251XIT7-F1
#
_entry.id   AF-A0A251XIT7-F1
#
_cell.length_a   1.000
_cell.length_b   1.000
_cell.length_c   1.000
_cell.angle_alpha   90.00
_cell.angle_beta   90.00
_cell.angle_gamma   90.00
#
_symmetry.space_group_name_H-M   'P 1'
#
loop_
_entity.id
_entity.type
_entity.pdbx_description
1 polymer ?
#
loop_
_entity_poly.entity_id
_entity_poly.type
_entity_poly.pdbx_seq_one_letter_code
_entity_poly.pdbx_strand_id
1 'polypeptide(L)' 'MIFASKRARQINDYYADLHEGSLFDNVGPLVDSTIDDKPLSVAMHEINEDKLVATPIVEPAAS' A
#
# COMPACT_ATOMS: atom_id res chain seq x y z
N MET A 1 -3.13 10.50 9.14
CA MET A 1 -4.27 9.65 8.71
C MET A 1 -4.31 9.43 7.20
N ILE A 2 -4.27 10.48 6.35
CA ILE A 2 -4.37 10.34 4.88
C ILE A 2 -3.38 9.33 4.28
N PHE A 3 -2.14 9.29 4.79
CA PHE A 3 -1.10 8.36 4.31
C PHE A 3 -1.44 6.89 4.56
N ALA A 4 -1.73 6.52 5.81
CA ALA A 4 -2.14 5.16 6.18
C ALA A 4 -3.39 4.70 5.41
N SER A 5 -4.38 5.59 5.22
CA SER A 5 -5.60 5.27 4.47
C SER A 5 -5.32 5.03 2.98
N LYS A 6 -4.41 5.79 2.37
CA LYS A 6 -4.01 5.56 0.97
C LYS A 6 -3.27 4.23 0.82
N ARG A 7 -2.34 3.95 1.73
CA ARG A 7 -1.58 2.70 1.74
C ARG A 7 -2.48 1.48 1.97
N ALA A 8 -3.45 1.58 2.87
CA ALA A 8 -4.44 0.52 3.12
C ALA A 8 -5.25 0.16 1.86
N ARG A 9 -5.59 1.14 1.01
CA ARG A 9 -6.24 0.87 -0.27
C ARG A 9 -5.32 0.11 -1.22
N GLN A 10 -4.07 0.53 -1.35
CA GLN A 10 -3.08 -0.17 -2.17
C GLN A 10 -2.88 -1.64 -1.74
N ILE A 11 -2.85 -1.92 -0.43
CA ILE A 11 -2.77 -3.30 0.09
C ILE A 11 -4.04 -4.10 -0.28
N ASN A 12 -5.21 -3.48 -0.19
CA ASN A 12 -6.46 -4.13 -0.59
C ASN A 12 -6.50 -4.43 -2.10
N ASP A 13 -6.04 -3.48 -2.93
CA ASP A 13 -5.99 -3.63 -4.37
C ASP A 13 -4.98 -4.72 -4.77
N TYR A 14 -3.85 -4.84 -4.04
CA TYR A 14 -2.92 -5.97 -4.19
C TYR A 14 -3.58 -7.34 -3.95
N TYR A 15 -4.42 -7.46 -2.91
CA TYR A 15 -5.13 -8.72 -2.67
C TYR A 15 -6.19 -9.02 -3.74
N ALA A 16 -6.80 -7.99 -4.33
CA ALA A 16 -7.71 -8.16 -5.46
C ALA A 16 -6.95 -8.64 -6.71
N ASP A 17 -5.82 -7.99 -7.04
CA ASP A 17 -4.97 -8.37 -8.18
C ASP A 17 -4.49 -9.83 -8.04
N LEU A 18 -4.07 -10.23 -6.83
CA LEU A 18 -3.64 -11.61 -6.55
C LEU A 18 -4.75 -12.63 -6.81
N HIS A 19 -6.00 -12.27 -6.52
CA HIS A 19 -7.16 -13.12 -6.81
C HIS A 19 -7.45 -13.21 -8.31
N GLU A 20 -7.23 -12.12 -9.05
CA GLU A 20 -7.43 -12.02 -10.49
C GLU A 20 -6.25 -12.55 -11.32
N GLY A 21 -5.09 -12.80 -10.68
CA GLY A 21 -3.87 -13.27 -11.33
C GLY A 21 -3.05 -12.15 -12.00
N SER A 22 -3.39 -10.88 -11.79
CA SER A 22 -2.51 -9.74 -12.08
C SER A 22 -1.56 -9.56 -10.90
N LEU A 23 -0.25 -9.39 -11.10
CA LEU A 23 0.69 -9.22 -9.97
C LEU A 23 1.52 -7.95 -10.10
N PHE A 24 1.20 -7.09 -11.07
CA PHE A 24 2.13 -6.04 -11.50
C PHE A 24 1.69 -4.62 -11.13
N ASP A 25 0.44 -4.43 -10.70
CA ASP A 25 -0.11 -3.08 -10.52
C ASP A 25 0.04 -2.56 -9.08
N ASN A 26 -0.12 -3.45 -8.09
CA ASN A 26 -0.07 -3.07 -6.68
C ASN A 26 1.02 -3.78 -5.88
N VAL A 27 1.57 -3.04 -4.92
CA VAL A 27 2.60 -3.54 -4.01
C VAL A 27 1.94 -4.08 -2.75
N GLY A 28 2.15 -5.37 -2.47
CA GLY A 28 1.66 -6.04 -1.27
C GLY A 28 2.31 -5.53 0.02
N PRO A 29 1.97 -6.13 1.17
CA PRO A 29 2.51 -5.74 2.46
C PRO A 29 4.05 -5.75 2.52
N LEU A 30 4.63 -4.78 3.24
CA LEU A 30 6.07 -4.64 3.48
C LEU A 30 6.53 -5.18 4.84
N VAL A 31 5.56 -5.67 5.62
CA VAL A 31 5.73 -6.32 6.91
C VAL A 31 5.03 -7.69 6.86
N ASP A 32 5.44 -8.59 7.74
CA ASP A 32 4.77 -9.89 7.86
C ASP A 32 3.28 -9.70 8.14
N SER A 33 2.45 -10.29 7.29
CA SER A 33 0.99 -10.20 7.35
C SER A 33 0.35 -11.28 6.50
N THR A 34 -0.94 -11.46 6.71
CA THR A 34 -1.80 -12.44 6.04
C THR A 34 -2.95 -11.73 5.33
N ILE A 35 -3.64 -12.45 4.44
CA ILE A 35 -4.81 -11.92 3.71
C ILE A 35 -6.01 -11.61 4.64
N ASP A 36 -6.04 -12.20 5.84
CA ASP A 36 -7.09 -11.95 6.83
C ASP A 36 -6.86 -10.67 7.65
N ASP A 37 -5.62 -10.15 7.64
CA ASP A 37 -5.27 -8.94 8.36
C ASP A 37 -5.93 -7.71 7.74
N LYS A 38 -6.40 -6.80 8.60
CA LYS A 38 -7.07 -5.58 8.13
C LYS A 38 -6.03 -4.67 7.46
N PRO A 39 -6.25 -4.24 6.20
CA PRO A 39 -5.25 -3.44 5.46
C PRO A 39 -4.83 -2.15 6.17
N LEU A 40 -5.74 -1.53 6.92
CA LEU A 40 -5.40 -0.34 7.71
C LEU A 40 -4.45 -0.65 8.87
N SER A 41 -4.63 -1.78 9.55
CA SER A 41 -3.73 -2.21 10.62
C SER A 41 -2.35 -2.54 10.08
N VAL A 42 -2.27 -3.23 8.93
CA VAL A 42 -1.00 -3.50 8.24
C VAL A 42 -0.31 -2.20 7.83
N ALA A 43 -1.04 -1.25 7.22
CA ALA A 43 -0.48 0.04 6.85
C ALA A 43 0.04 0.85 8.05
N MET A 44 -0.63 0.78 9.21
CA MET A 44 -0.13 1.42 10.44
C MET A 44 1.12 0.72 10.99
N HIS A 45 1.22 -0.61 10.84
CA HIS A 45 2.41 -1.36 11.22
C HIS A 45 3.61 -1.02 10.34
N GLU A 46 3.42 -0.92 9.02
CA GLU A 46 4.45 -0.48 8.08
C GLU A 46 4.98 0.92 8.40
N ILE A 47 4.09 1.85 8.81
CA ILE A 47 4.49 3.19 9.27
C ILE A 47 5.31 3.10 10.56
N ASN A 48 4.90 2.25 11.50
CA ASN A 48 5.60 2.09 12.76
C ASN A 48 7.00 1.47 12.60
N GLU A 49 7.20 0.64 11.57
CA GLU A 49 8.50 0.06 11.22
C GLU A 49 9.33 0.90 10.23
N ASP A 50 8.91 2.13 9.91
CA ASP A 50 9.56 3.01 8.95
C ASP A 50 9.79 2.35 7.56
N LYS A 51 8.88 1.47 7.14
CA LYS A 51 8.98 0.73 5.86
C LYS A 51 8.51 1.53 4.65
N LEU A 52 7.85 2.67 4.87
CA LEU A 52 7.21 3.45 3.82
C LEU A 52 7.91 4.77 3.56
N VAL A 53 8.08 5.09 2.28
CA VAL A 53 8.57 6.40 1.83
C VAL A 53 7.43 7.11 1.09
N ALA A 54 7.03 8.29 1.60
CA ALA A 54 6.06 9.13 0.93
C ALA A 54 6.76 9.99 -0.13
N THR A 55 6.45 9.76 -1.41
CA THR A 55 6.86 10.67 -2.48
C THR A 55 5.78 11.75 -2.66
N PRO A 56 6.16 13.05 -2.62
CA PRO A 56 5.23 14.11 -2.98
C PRO A 56 4.86 13.97 -4.46
N ILE A 57 3.58 14.20 -4.76
CA ILE A 57 3.10 14.23 -6.14
C ILE A 57 3.59 15.56 -6.72
N VAL A 58 4.75 15.53 -7.38
CA VAL A 58 5.23 16.67 -8.17
C VAL A 58 4.46 16.64 -9.48
N GLU A 59 3.67 17.69 -9.75
CA GLU A 59 3.10 17.88 -11.08
C GLU A 59 4.25 17.93 -12.09
N PRO A 60 4.19 17.16 -13.19
CA PRO A 60 5.22 17.23 -14.21
C PRO A 60 5.28 18.67 -14.70
N ALA A 61 6.48 19.26 -14.71
CA ALA A 61 6.70 20.58 -15.26
C ALA A 61 6.15 20.59 -16.68
N ALA A 62 5.07 21.36 -16.88
CA ALA A 62 4.46 21.54 -18.19
C ALA A 62 5.57 21.93 -19.18
N SER A 63 5.82 21.07 -20.16
CA SER A 63 6.75 21.31 -21.26
C SER A 63 6.07 22.11 -22.35
#